data_AF-A0A971GMJ2-F1
#
_entry.id   AF-A0A971GMJ2-F1
#
_cell.length_a   1.000
_cell.length_b   1.000
_cell.length_c   1.000
_cell.angle_alpha   90.00
_cell.angle_beta   90.00
_cell.angle_gamma   90.00
#
_symmetry.space_group_name_H-M   'P 1'
#
loop_
_entity.id
_entity.type
_entity.pdbx_description
1 polymer ?
#
loop_
_entity_poly.entity_id
_entity_poly.type
_entity_poly.pdbx_seq_one_letter_code
_entity_poly.pdbx_strand_id
1 'polypeptide(L)'
;MDLLFTTRYKVNRIFSAVISIISAVIAAGISKGLRAPDAYIPLIAVAVFLFFNLFFTRKYRRRKKILQMPFPDEWENILSEKVSYYRKLNGDDSHDFRKKVQIFLDEVRITGVRASFDHSHEGVRAPVEDEIALLVAAAAIIPVFRIPDWEYQMLDEVIVYPARFDEEFNISGSGRDVLGMVVGGSSSVIVSAEAITEGFKHDDGENTAIHEFMH
;
A
#
# COMPACT_ATOMS: atom_id res chain seq x y z
N MET A 1 1.00 -19.45 -9.70
CA MET A 1 1.71 -18.22 -9.30
C MET A 1 0.70 -17.10 -9.48
N ASP A 2 0.21 -16.56 -8.37
CA ASP A 2 -1.00 -15.72 -8.29
C ASP A 2 -1.00 -14.51 -9.22
N LEU A 3 -2.18 -14.22 -9.78
CA LEU A 3 -2.44 -13.23 -10.82
C LEU A 3 -2.18 -11.78 -10.38
N LEU A 4 -2.14 -11.51 -9.07
CA LEU A 4 -2.33 -10.17 -8.51
C LEU A 4 -1.38 -9.07 -9.01
N PHE A 5 -0.21 -9.39 -9.58
CA PHE A 5 0.70 -8.36 -10.12
C PHE A 5 1.54 -8.82 -11.31
N THR A 6 1.09 -9.85 -12.03
CA THR A 6 1.94 -10.49 -13.04
C THR A 6 2.25 -9.57 -14.22
N THR A 7 1.31 -8.69 -14.58
CA THR A 7 1.45 -7.76 -15.69
C THR A 7 2.57 -6.76 -15.44
N ARG A 8 2.50 -5.99 -14.36
CA ARG A 8 3.51 -4.96 -14.03
C ARG A 8 4.88 -5.57 -13.73
N TYR A 9 4.93 -6.73 -13.07
CA TYR A 9 6.20 -7.44 -12.87
C TYR A 9 6.87 -7.82 -14.19
N LYS A 10 6.12 -8.35 -15.17
CA LYS A 10 6.63 -8.69 -16.51
C LYS A 10 7.10 -7.43 -17.25
N VAL A 11 6.30 -6.36 -17.22
CA VAL A 11 6.66 -5.06 -17.83
C VAL A 11 7.98 -4.54 -17.26
N ASN A 12 8.16 -4.55 -15.94
CA ASN A 12 9.40 -4.09 -15.30
C ASN A 12 10.62 -4.93 -15.70
N ARG A 13 10.45 -6.24 -15.89
CA ARG A 13 11.51 -7.10 -16.42
C ARG A 13 11.86 -6.79 -17.88
N ILE A 14 10.86 -6.55 -18.73
CA ILE A 14 11.05 -6.17 -20.13
C ILE A 14 11.79 -4.83 -20.19
N PHE A 15 11.35 -3.84 -19.42
CA PHE A 15 12.00 -2.52 -19.36
C PHE A 15 13.47 -2.61 -18.94
N SER A 16 13.78 -3.45 -17.95
CA SER A 16 15.17 -3.74 -17.53
C SER A 16 16.01 -4.36 -18.67
N ALA A 17 15.41 -5.23 -19.49
CA ALA A 17 16.07 -5.80 -20.65
C ALA A 17 16.33 -4.75 -21.74
N VAL A 18 15.36 -3.89 -22.02
CA VAL A 18 15.51 -2.80 -23.00
C VAL A 18 16.63 -1.85 -22.60
N ILE A 19 16.68 -1.40 -21.33
CA ILE A 19 17.76 -0.53 -20.84
C ILE A 19 19.13 -1.21 -21.01
N SER A 20 19.25 -2.49 -20.65
CA SER A 20 20.49 -3.25 -20.81
C SER A 20 20.96 -3.30 -22.27
N ILE A 21 20.04 -3.51 -23.22
CA ILE A 21 20.36 -3.51 -24.65
C ILE A 21 20.84 -2.13 -25.10
N ILE A 22 20.15 -1.05 -24.70
CA ILE A 22 20.55 0.33 -25.02
C ILE A 22 21.95 0.63 -24.47
N SER A 23 22.21 0.27 -23.20
CA SER A 23 23.53 0.45 -22.59
C SER A 23 24.62 -0.35 -23.32
N ALA A 24 24.31 -1.56 -23.80
CA ALA A 24 25.24 -2.36 -24.59
C ALA A 24 25.60 -1.69 -25.93
N VAL A 25 24.60 -1.12 -26.63
CA VAL A 25 24.80 -0.39 -27.89
C VAL A 25 25.67 0.85 -27.68
N ILE A 26 25.41 1.62 -26.62
CA ILE A 26 26.22 2.79 -26.25
C ILE A 26 27.66 2.37 -25.92
N ALA A 27 27.83 1.31 -25.12
CA ALA A 27 29.14 0.79 -24.75
C ALA A 27 29.96 0.33 -25.98
N ALA A 28 29.31 -0.27 -26.98
CA ALA A 28 29.94 -0.67 -28.25
C ALA A 28 30.35 0.53 -29.12
N GLY A 29 29.59 1.63 -29.10
CA GLY A 29 29.99 2.87 -29.78
C GLY A 29 31.23 3.49 -29.15
N ILE A 30 31.28 3.52 -27.81
CA ILE A 30 32.41 4.03 -27.04
C ILE A 30 33.65 3.13 -27.18
N SER A 31 33.49 1.79 -27.17
CA SER A 31 34.62 0.84 -27.30
C SER A 31 35.40 1.07 -28.59
N LYS A 32 34.69 1.28 -29.70
CA LYS A 32 35.27 1.58 -31.01
C LYS A 32 36.06 2.89 -31.00
N GLY A 33 35.56 3.92 -30.33
CA GLY A 33 36.24 5.22 -30.20
C GLY A 33 37.51 5.16 -29.34
N LEU A 34 37.48 4.37 -28.26
CA LEU A 34 38.58 4.21 -27.30
C LEU A 34 39.56 3.07 -27.65
N ARG A 35 39.29 2.29 -28.71
CA ARG A 35 40.01 1.05 -29.07
C ARG A 35 40.12 0.05 -27.91
N ALA A 36 39.10 0.00 -27.06
CA ALA A 36 39.06 -0.90 -25.93
C ALA A 36 38.54 -2.30 -26.37
N PRO A 37 38.86 -3.40 -25.66
CA PRO A 37 38.52 -4.75 -26.10
C PRO A 37 37.01 -5.03 -26.04
N ASP A 38 36.36 -5.45 -27.12
CA ASP A 38 34.89 -5.66 -27.13
C ASP A 38 34.38 -6.71 -26.13
N ALA A 39 35.27 -7.52 -25.55
CA ALA A 39 34.96 -8.57 -24.56
C ALA A 39 34.26 -8.05 -23.29
N TYR A 40 34.39 -6.77 -22.92
CA TYR A 40 33.72 -6.22 -21.72
C TYR A 40 32.26 -5.81 -21.97
N ILE A 41 31.84 -5.62 -23.22
CA ILE A 41 30.48 -5.19 -23.58
C ILE A 41 29.39 -6.12 -23.03
N PRO A 42 29.46 -7.46 -23.22
CA PRO A 42 28.45 -8.36 -22.64
C PRO A 42 28.45 -8.34 -21.11
N LEU A 43 29.61 -8.16 -20.47
CA LEU A 43 29.70 -8.06 -19.01
C LEU A 43 28.98 -6.82 -18.49
N ILE A 44 29.19 -5.66 -19.13
CA ILE A 44 28.47 -4.42 -18.81
C ILE A 44 26.97 -4.60 -19.03
N ALA A 45 26.56 -5.17 -20.17
CA ALA A 45 25.15 -5.39 -20.48
C ALA A 45 24.46 -6.26 -19.41
N VAL A 46 25.11 -7.35 -18.99
CA VAL A 46 24.60 -8.22 -17.92
C VAL A 46 24.57 -7.50 -16.58
N ALA A 47 25.61 -6.75 -16.22
CA ALA A 47 25.65 -5.99 -14.97
C ALA A 47 24.52 -4.94 -14.91
N VAL A 48 24.32 -4.19 -16.00
CA VAL A 48 23.23 -3.22 -16.14
C VAL A 48 21.88 -3.91 -16.06
N PHE A 49 21.69 -5.02 -16.77
CA PHE A 49 20.46 -5.80 -16.70
C PHE A 49 20.15 -6.24 -15.27
N LEU A 50 21.12 -6.84 -14.59
CA LEU A 50 20.97 -7.31 -13.22
C LEU A 50 20.64 -6.15 -12.29
N PHE A 51 21.35 -5.03 -12.40
CA PHE A 51 21.10 -3.84 -11.58
C PHE A 51 19.65 -3.34 -11.74
N PHE A 52 19.22 -3.05 -12.97
CA PHE A 52 17.86 -2.53 -13.21
C PHE A 52 16.78 -3.57 -12.92
N ASN A 53 17.02 -4.85 -13.25
CA ASN A 53 16.09 -5.92 -12.93
C ASN A 53 15.88 -6.04 -11.43
N LEU A 54 16.96 -6.03 -10.65
CA LEU A 54 16.89 -6.10 -9.19
C LEU A 54 16.19 -4.87 -8.62
N PHE A 55 16.47 -3.68 -9.16
CA PHE A 55 15.85 -2.43 -8.74
C PHE A 55 14.34 -2.41 -9.02
N PHE A 56 13.93 -2.55 -10.29
CA PHE A 56 12.52 -2.44 -10.69
C PHE A 56 11.63 -3.60 -10.24
N THR A 57 12.21 -4.76 -9.91
CA THR A 57 11.43 -5.89 -9.38
C THR A 57 11.44 -6.00 -7.86
N ARG A 58 12.16 -5.12 -7.15
CA ARG A 58 12.31 -5.17 -5.68
C ARG A 58 10.95 -5.22 -4.96
N LYS A 59 10.03 -4.34 -5.33
CA LYS A 59 8.66 -4.26 -4.77
C LYS A 59 7.92 -5.58 -4.87
N TYR A 60 7.79 -6.13 -6.08
CA TYR A 60 7.08 -7.38 -6.33
C TYR A 60 7.75 -8.61 -5.69
N ARG A 61 9.09 -8.59 -5.58
CA ARG A 61 9.82 -9.64 -4.85
C ARG A 61 9.56 -9.58 -3.34
N ARG A 62 9.41 -8.37 -2.76
CA ARG A 62 9.00 -8.18 -1.37
C ARG A 62 7.59 -8.71 -1.16
N ARG A 63 6.61 -8.28 -1.98
CA ARG A 63 5.23 -8.80 -1.93
C ARG A 63 5.18 -10.32 -2.00
N LYS A 64 5.94 -10.94 -2.90
CA LYS A 64 6.02 -12.41 -3.00
C LYS A 64 6.48 -13.06 -1.70
N LYS A 65 7.42 -12.46 -0.97
CA LYS A 65 7.87 -12.98 0.33
C LYS A 65 6.81 -12.84 1.41
N ILE A 66 6.11 -11.70 1.44
CA ILE A 66 5.01 -11.46 2.39
C ILE A 66 3.87 -12.45 2.16
N LEU A 67 3.47 -12.67 0.91
CA LEU A 67 2.42 -13.62 0.57
C LEU A 67 2.80 -15.10 0.81
N GLN A 68 4.06 -15.40 1.12
CA GLN A 68 4.48 -16.74 1.56
C GLN A 68 4.33 -16.93 3.07
N MET A 69 4.16 -15.84 3.83
CA MET A 69 3.86 -15.92 5.26
C MET A 69 2.40 -16.32 5.45
N PRO A 70 2.09 -17.16 6.44
CA PRO A 70 0.72 -17.52 6.74
C PRO A 70 -0.09 -16.27 7.12
N PHE A 71 -1.37 -16.26 6.75
CA PHE A 71 -2.30 -15.24 7.23
C PHE A 71 -2.63 -15.55 8.70
N PRO A 72 -2.39 -14.63 9.65
CA PRO A 72 -2.64 -14.90 11.07
C PRO A 72 -4.11 -15.23 11.36
N ASP A 73 -4.35 -16.22 12.23
CA ASP A 73 -5.71 -16.64 12.60
C ASP A 73 -6.49 -15.53 13.31
N GLU A 74 -5.81 -14.70 14.10
CA GLU A 74 -6.42 -13.52 14.75
C GLU A 74 -6.95 -12.52 13.72
N TRP A 75 -6.21 -12.31 12.62
CA TRP A 75 -6.63 -11.42 11.55
C TRP A 75 -7.84 -12.00 10.80
N GLU A 76 -7.88 -13.31 10.60
CA GLU A 76 -9.02 -14.01 10.00
C GLU A 76 -10.28 -13.82 10.87
N ASN A 77 -10.13 -13.98 12.19
CA ASN A 77 -11.22 -13.79 13.13
C ASN A 77 -11.75 -12.35 13.08
N ILE A 78 -10.88 -11.35 13.13
CA ILE A 78 -11.28 -9.93 13.07
C ILE A 78 -12.02 -9.62 11.76
N LEU A 79 -11.47 -10.02 10.60
CA LEU A 79 -12.11 -9.77 9.31
C LEU A 79 -13.46 -10.49 9.20
N SER A 80 -13.55 -11.74 9.65
CA SER A 80 -14.80 -12.49 9.62
C SER A 80 -15.85 -11.92 10.58
N GLU A 81 -15.46 -11.40 11.74
CA GLU A 81 -16.38 -10.83 12.72
C GLU A 81 -16.85 -9.42 12.35
N LYS A 82 -15.93 -8.54 11.93
CA LYS A 82 -16.20 -7.11 11.79
C LYS A 82 -16.49 -6.69 10.35
N VAL A 83 -15.96 -7.38 9.33
CA VAL A 83 -16.05 -6.91 7.94
C VAL A 83 -17.13 -7.69 7.18
N SER A 84 -18.35 -7.13 7.12
CA SER A 84 -19.49 -7.74 6.39
C SER A 84 -19.16 -8.09 4.94
N TYR A 85 -18.41 -7.22 4.24
CA TYR A 85 -17.95 -7.48 2.88
C TYR A 85 -17.14 -8.77 2.77
N TYR A 86 -16.19 -8.98 3.68
CA TYR A 86 -15.30 -10.15 3.70
C TYR A 86 -16.08 -11.44 3.93
N ARG A 87 -17.05 -11.44 4.85
CA ARG A 87 -17.94 -12.60 5.09
C ARG A 87 -18.73 -13.05 3.86
N LYS A 88 -19.05 -12.12 2.97
CA LYS A 88 -19.84 -12.40 1.75
C LYS A 88 -18.99 -12.91 0.59
N LEU A 89 -17.66 -12.90 0.70
CA LEU A 89 -16.76 -13.40 -0.34
C LEU A 89 -16.77 -14.94 -0.38
N ASN A 90 -16.56 -15.48 -1.58
CA ASN A 90 -16.35 -16.92 -1.77
C ASN A 90 -14.88 -17.29 -1.48
N GLY A 91 -14.54 -18.58 -1.44
CA GLY A 91 -13.20 -19.04 -1.04
C GLY A 91 -12.03 -18.42 -1.84
N ASP A 92 -12.19 -18.24 -3.16
CA ASP A 92 -11.16 -17.63 -4.02
C ASP A 92 -11.06 -16.12 -3.77
N ASP A 93 -12.19 -15.43 -3.69
CA ASP A 93 -12.24 -13.99 -3.42
C ASP A 93 -11.72 -13.67 -2.00
N SER A 94 -12.06 -14.46 -0.98
CA SER A 94 -11.52 -14.30 0.39
C SER A 94 -10.01 -14.49 0.43
N HIS A 95 -9.49 -15.46 -0.34
CA HIS A 95 -8.05 -15.66 -0.46
C HIS A 95 -7.35 -14.45 -1.09
N ASP A 96 -7.90 -13.89 -2.17
CA ASP A 96 -7.32 -12.70 -2.81
C ASP A 96 -7.48 -11.43 -1.96
N PHE A 97 -8.55 -11.32 -1.19
CA PHE A 97 -8.76 -10.22 -0.23
C PHE A 97 -7.67 -10.23 0.84
N ARG A 98 -7.41 -11.39 1.45
CA ARG A 98 -6.34 -11.57 2.45
C ARG A 98 -4.97 -11.17 1.93
N LYS A 99 -4.63 -11.58 0.70
CA LYS A 99 -3.37 -11.18 0.06
C LYS A 99 -3.27 -9.66 -0.11
N LYS A 100 -4.35 -9.01 -0.56
CA LYS A 100 -4.39 -7.55 -0.73
C LYS A 100 -4.24 -6.83 0.62
N VAL A 101 -4.89 -7.32 1.68
CA VAL A 101 -4.74 -6.81 3.06
C VAL A 101 -3.31 -6.99 3.57
N GLN A 102 -2.70 -8.17 3.44
CA GLN A 102 -1.31 -8.39 3.85
C GLN A 102 -0.32 -7.46 3.14
N ILE A 103 -0.52 -7.26 1.83
CA ILE A 103 0.31 -6.34 1.05
C ILE A 103 0.11 -4.91 1.52
N PHE A 104 -1.13 -4.49 1.76
CA PHE A 104 -1.43 -3.14 2.24
C PHE A 104 -0.73 -2.89 3.58
N LEU A 105 -0.83 -3.81 4.54
CA LEU A 105 -0.20 -3.68 5.86
C LEU A 105 1.34 -3.73 5.83
N ASP A 106 1.95 -4.36 4.81
CA ASP A 106 3.41 -4.33 4.62
C ASP A 106 3.93 -3.04 3.94
N GLU A 107 3.11 -2.45 3.07
CA GLU A 107 3.51 -1.31 2.23
C GLU A 107 3.06 0.04 2.78
N VAL A 108 1.93 0.10 3.49
CA VAL A 108 1.35 1.33 4.05
C VAL A 108 1.52 1.33 5.55
N ARG A 109 2.17 2.38 6.08
CA ARG A 109 2.34 2.56 7.52
C ARG A 109 1.01 2.99 8.14
N ILE A 110 0.61 2.39 9.25
CA ILE A 110 -0.56 2.83 10.01
C ILE A 110 -0.08 3.39 11.35
N THR A 111 -0.30 4.68 11.57
CA THR A 111 0.21 5.41 12.73
C THR A 111 -0.94 6.02 13.52
N GLY A 112 -1.05 5.67 14.80
CA GLY A 112 -2.01 6.27 15.70
C GLY A 112 -1.49 7.58 16.28
N VAL A 113 -2.38 8.54 16.49
CA VAL A 113 -2.10 9.78 17.22
C VAL A 113 -2.80 9.71 18.57
N ARG A 114 -2.08 9.91 19.66
CA ARG A 114 -2.69 10.13 20.98
C ARG A 114 -2.87 11.62 21.20
N ALA A 115 -4.08 12.02 21.58
CA ALA A 115 -4.36 13.39 21.97
C ALA A 115 -3.45 13.79 23.15
N SER A 116 -2.59 14.78 22.96
CA SER A 116 -2.04 15.57 24.06
C SER A 116 -3.12 16.56 24.50
N PHE A 117 -3.24 16.79 25.81
CA PHE A 117 -4.11 17.83 26.39
C PHE A 117 -3.71 19.26 26.01
N ASP A 118 -2.69 19.42 25.17
CA ASP A 118 -2.16 20.70 24.72
C ASP A 118 -2.58 20.93 23.27
N HIS A 119 -3.05 22.14 22.98
CA HIS A 119 -3.57 22.57 21.67
C HIS A 119 -2.49 22.67 20.58
N SER A 120 -1.30 22.12 20.84
CA SER A 120 -0.24 21.93 19.87
C SER A 120 -0.60 20.73 18.98
N HIS A 121 -0.58 20.94 17.66
CA HIS A 121 -0.97 19.97 16.63
C HIS A 121 0.02 18.79 16.48
N GLU A 122 0.77 18.47 17.54
CA GLU A 122 1.83 17.49 17.57
C GLU A 122 1.47 16.40 18.58
N GLY A 123 0.38 15.68 18.29
CA GLY A 123 0.01 14.52 19.07
C GLY A 123 1.08 13.43 19.02
N VAL A 124 1.22 12.67 20.10
CA VAL A 124 2.25 11.62 20.21
C VAL A 124 1.90 10.46 19.29
N ARG A 125 2.80 10.14 18.35
CA ARG A 125 2.66 9.01 17.43
C ARG A 125 2.89 7.68 18.16
N ALA A 126 1.99 6.73 17.96
CA ALA A 126 2.03 5.40 18.55
C ALA A 126 1.55 4.34 17.54
N PRO A 127 1.99 3.08 17.65
CA PRO A 127 1.38 2.00 16.90
C PRO A 127 -0.11 1.85 17.26
N VAL A 128 -0.90 1.46 16.27
CA VAL A 128 -2.34 1.18 16.45
C VAL A 128 -2.53 -0.30 16.77
N GLU A 129 -3.62 -0.62 17.47
CA GLU A 129 -4.07 -2.00 17.67
C GLU A 129 -4.36 -2.71 16.34
N ASP A 130 -4.06 -4.01 16.29
CA ASP A 130 -4.20 -4.85 15.10
C ASP A 130 -5.61 -4.82 14.51
N GLU A 131 -6.65 -4.77 15.35
CA GLU A 131 -8.04 -4.65 14.90
C GLU A 131 -8.25 -3.40 14.06
N ILE A 132 -7.88 -2.22 14.56
CA ILE A 132 -8.04 -0.97 13.82
C ILE A 132 -7.18 -0.97 12.56
N ALA A 133 -5.94 -1.47 12.62
CA ALA A 133 -5.07 -1.59 11.45
C ALA A 133 -5.71 -2.46 10.35
N LEU A 134 -6.34 -3.58 10.72
CA LEU A 134 -7.07 -4.44 9.79
C LEU A 134 -8.32 -3.78 9.22
N LEU A 135 -9.07 -3.04 10.03
CA LEU A 135 -10.24 -2.31 9.56
C LEU A 135 -9.86 -1.18 8.59
N VAL A 136 -8.75 -0.46 8.86
CA VAL A 136 -8.16 0.50 7.91
C VAL A 136 -7.83 -0.20 6.59
N ALA A 137 -7.11 -1.32 6.64
CA ALA A 137 -6.72 -2.06 5.44
C ALA A 137 -7.96 -2.56 4.68
N ALA A 138 -8.98 -3.07 5.37
CA ALA A 138 -10.22 -3.48 4.76
C ALA A 138 -10.93 -2.30 4.07
N ALA A 139 -11.02 -1.14 4.74
CA ALA A 139 -11.63 0.06 4.18
C ALA A 139 -10.93 0.52 2.90
N ALA A 140 -9.60 0.46 2.87
CA ALA A 140 -8.80 0.79 1.69
C ALA A 140 -8.97 -0.23 0.54
N ILE A 141 -9.07 -1.52 0.86
CA ILE A 141 -9.12 -2.57 -0.17
C ILE A 141 -10.51 -2.73 -0.78
N ILE A 142 -11.60 -2.55 -0.03
CA ILE A 142 -12.98 -2.82 -0.51
C ILE A 142 -13.32 -2.07 -1.82
N PRO A 143 -13.10 -0.74 -1.95
CA PRO A 143 -13.46 0.00 -3.16
C PRO A 143 -12.75 -0.50 -4.43
N VAL A 144 -11.54 -1.01 -4.26
CA VAL A 144 -10.62 -1.35 -5.37
C VAL A 144 -10.46 -2.86 -5.55
N PHE A 145 -11.14 -3.65 -4.73
CA PHE A 145 -10.94 -5.10 -4.67
C PHE A 145 -11.14 -5.77 -6.03
N ARG A 146 -12.19 -5.35 -6.75
CA ARG A 146 -12.58 -5.89 -8.05
C ARG A 146 -11.90 -5.23 -9.24
N ILE A 147 -11.00 -4.26 -9.01
CA ILE A 147 -10.24 -3.61 -10.08
C ILE A 147 -8.92 -4.37 -10.28
N PRO A 148 -8.73 -5.03 -11.44
CA PRO A 148 -7.50 -5.78 -11.70
C PRO A 148 -6.26 -4.87 -11.71
N ASP A 149 -5.15 -5.38 -11.18
CA ASP A 149 -3.85 -4.68 -11.15
C ASP A 149 -3.86 -3.28 -10.48
N TRP A 150 -4.92 -2.93 -9.73
CA TRP A 150 -5.01 -1.68 -9.00
C TRP A 150 -4.14 -1.71 -7.74
N GLU A 151 -3.44 -0.61 -7.47
CA GLU A 151 -2.61 -0.42 -6.28
C GLU A 151 -2.51 1.06 -5.90
N TYR A 152 -2.43 1.35 -4.60
CA TYR A 152 -2.03 2.66 -4.11
C TYR A 152 -0.57 2.92 -4.53
N GLN A 153 -0.33 3.99 -5.29
CA GLN A 153 1.03 4.38 -5.72
C GLN A 153 1.63 5.51 -4.87
N MET A 154 0.77 6.30 -4.24
CA MET A 154 1.14 7.52 -3.51
C MET A 154 0.57 7.50 -2.09
N LEU A 155 0.29 6.33 -1.52
CA LEU A 155 -0.12 6.19 -0.12
C LEU A 155 1.00 5.48 0.63
N ASP A 156 1.71 6.22 1.48
CA ASP A 156 2.78 5.71 2.31
C ASP A 156 2.34 5.58 3.78
N GLU A 157 1.35 6.37 4.22
CA GLU A 157 0.90 6.38 5.61
C GLU A 157 -0.61 6.62 5.77
N VAL A 158 -1.22 5.94 6.73
CA VAL A 158 -2.55 6.25 7.25
C VAL A 158 -2.41 6.69 8.69
N ILE A 159 -2.88 7.89 9.00
CA ILE A 159 -2.83 8.48 10.34
C ILE A 159 -4.19 8.30 11.01
N VAL A 160 -4.21 7.60 12.14
CA VAL A 160 -5.42 7.25 12.87
C VAL A 160 -5.57 8.11 14.12
N TYR A 161 -6.61 8.93 14.15
CA TYR A 161 -7.01 9.71 15.31
C TYR A 161 -7.99 8.93 16.19
N PRO A 162 -8.03 9.18 17.52
CA PRO A 162 -8.87 8.40 18.43
C PRO A 162 -10.35 8.76 18.30
N ALA A 163 -10.67 10.00 17.90
CA ALA A 163 -12.03 10.51 17.73
C ALA A 163 -12.12 11.37 16.46
N ARG A 164 -13.34 11.76 16.08
CA ARG A 164 -13.59 12.69 14.96
C ARG A 164 -12.86 14.02 15.19
N PHE A 165 -12.44 14.67 14.10
CA PHE A 165 -11.71 15.93 14.12
C PHE A 165 -12.33 16.94 13.12
N ASP A 166 -11.94 18.20 13.21
CA ASP A 166 -12.31 19.24 12.23
C ASP A 166 -11.22 19.39 11.14
N GLU A 167 -11.43 20.29 10.16
CA GLU A 167 -10.47 20.55 9.07
C GLU A 167 -9.08 21.01 9.56
N GLU A 168 -9.00 21.47 10.81
CA GLU A 168 -7.78 21.92 11.47
C GLU A 168 -7.12 20.82 12.33
N PHE A 169 -7.62 19.57 12.25
CA PHE A 169 -7.18 18.42 13.06
C PHE A 169 -7.43 18.57 14.56
N ASN A 170 -8.31 19.49 14.98
CA ASN A 170 -8.68 19.61 16.38
C ASN A 170 -9.65 18.48 16.77
N ILE A 171 -9.35 17.83 17.89
CA ILE A 171 -10.16 16.73 18.45
C ILE A 171 -11.17 17.28 19.49
N SER A 172 -11.01 18.55 19.91
CA SER A 172 -11.77 19.21 20.98
C SER A 172 -12.46 20.49 20.46
N GLY A 173 -13.80 20.52 20.46
CA GLY A 173 -14.60 21.68 19.99
C GLY A 173 -15.92 21.27 19.33
N SER A 174 -16.78 22.24 19.01
CA SER A 174 -17.99 22.05 18.19
C SER A 174 -17.68 22.28 16.71
N GLY A 175 -18.07 21.37 15.82
CA GLY A 175 -17.79 21.45 14.36
C GLY A 175 -16.88 20.35 13.81
N ARG A 176 -16.98 19.12 14.33
CA ARG A 176 -16.13 17.97 13.96
C ARG A 176 -16.77 17.15 12.84
N ASP A 177 -16.75 17.68 11.62
CA ASP A 177 -17.39 17.06 10.46
C ASP A 177 -16.39 16.36 9.51
N VAL A 178 -15.09 16.38 9.82
CA VAL A 178 -14.05 15.77 8.97
C VAL A 178 -13.73 14.36 9.46
N LEU A 179 -13.93 13.40 8.56
CA LEU A 179 -13.77 11.98 8.83
C LEU A 179 -12.49 11.42 8.17
N GLY A 180 -11.96 12.14 7.17
CA GLY A 180 -10.60 12.03 6.66
C GLY A 180 -10.16 13.16 5.72
N MET A 181 -8.86 13.18 5.38
CA MET A 181 -8.25 14.18 4.49
C MET A 181 -7.00 13.60 3.79
N VAL A 182 -6.86 13.90 2.49
CA VAL A 182 -5.59 13.76 1.75
C VAL A 182 -4.81 15.07 1.88
N VAL A 183 -3.69 15.05 2.61
CA VAL A 183 -2.89 16.26 2.81
C VAL A 183 -2.06 16.52 1.54
N GLY A 184 -2.36 17.61 0.84
CA GLY A 184 -1.74 17.96 -0.44
C GLY A 184 -0.20 17.96 -0.38
N GLY A 185 0.42 17.13 -1.23
CA GLY A 185 1.89 16.96 -1.29
C GLY A 185 2.46 15.87 -0.37
N SER A 186 1.64 15.28 0.49
CA SER A 186 1.99 14.11 1.30
C SER A 186 1.15 12.90 0.93
N SER A 187 1.78 11.74 0.96
CA SER A 187 1.24 10.43 0.63
C SER A 187 0.45 9.83 1.81
N SER A 188 -0.41 10.64 2.43
CA SER A 188 -1.06 10.30 3.70
C SER A 188 -2.57 10.50 3.67
N VAL A 189 -3.28 9.53 4.25
CA VAL A 189 -4.73 9.61 4.53
C VAL A 189 -4.91 9.68 6.03
N ILE A 190 -5.80 10.55 6.49
CA ILE A 190 -6.13 10.69 7.92
C ILE A 190 -7.52 10.10 8.14
N VAL A 191 -7.70 9.35 9.22
CA VAL A 191 -8.96 8.67 9.56
C VAL A 191 -9.20 8.68 11.07
N SER A 192 -10.45 8.59 11.48
CA SER A 192 -10.83 8.38 12.89
C SER A 192 -11.05 6.90 13.19
N ALA A 193 -10.44 6.40 14.27
CA ALA A 193 -10.66 5.05 14.78
C ALA A 193 -12.14 4.81 15.14
N GLU A 194 -12.80 5.81 15.73
CA GLU A 194 -14.22 5.77 16.03
C GLU A 194 -15.05 5.64 14.75
N ALA A 195 -14.74 6.44 13.72
CA ALA A 195 -15.45 6.40 12.44
C ALA A 195 -15.25 5.08 11.70
N ILE A 196 -14.02 4.53 11.71
CA ILE A 196 -13.71 3.21 11.16
C ILE A 196 -14.52 2.12 11.87
N THR A 197 -14.45 2.09 13.19
CA THR A 197 -15.10 1.05 13.99
C THR A 197 -16.62 1.11 13.81
N GLU A 198 -17.19 2.31 13.82
CA GLU A 198 -18.64 2.50 13.63
C GLU A 198 -19.07 2.14 12.21
N GLY A 199 -18.31 2.53 11.20
CA GLY A 199 -18.61 2.24 9.79
C GLY A 199 -18.61 0.75 9.45
N PHE A 200 -17.96 -0.11 10.24
CA PHE A 200 -18.00 -1.57 10.06
C PHE A 200 -19.07 -2.27 10.92
N LYS A 201 -19.73 -1.58 11.85
CA LYS A 201 -20.86 -2.16 12.60
C LYS A 201 -22.13 -2.26 11.77
N HIS A 202 -22.34 -1.32 10.86
CA HIS A 202 -23.54 -1.22 10.03
C HIS A 202 -23.23 -1.52 8.56
N ASP A 203 -24.18 -2.14 7.86
CA ASP A 203 -24.08 -2.52 6.44
C ASP A 203 -25.06 -1.68 5.61
N ASP A 204 -25.15 -0.39 5.96
CA ASP A 204 -26.05 0.61 5.36
C ASP A 204 -25.38 1.41 4.23
N GLY A 205 -24.09 1.16 3.97
CA GLY A 205 -23.31 1.86 2.96
C GLY A 205 -22.72 3.20 3.47
N GLU A 206 -22.92 3.55 4.73
CA GLU A 206 -22.41 4.78 5.35
C GLU A 206 -21.06 4.57 6.05
N ASN A 207 -20.20 3.72 5.49
CA ASN A 207 -18.84 3.55 6.03
C ASN A 207 -17.95 4.71 5.55
N THR A 208 -17.82 5.74 6.38
CA THR A 208 -17.04 6.91 5.98
C THR A 208 -15.57 6.60 5.74
N ALA A 209 -14.99 5.64 6.44
CA ALA A 209 -13.60 5.26 6.17
C ALA A 209 -13.43 4.72 4.74
N ILE A 210 -14.39 3.95 4.23
CA ILE A 210 -14.42 3.52 2.82
C ILE A 210 -14.54 4.74 1.90
N HIS A 211 -15.36 5.73 2.24
CA HIS A 211 -15.52 6.96 1.47
C HIS A 211 -14.21 7.75 1.38
N GLU A 212 -13.45 7.88 2.47
CA GLU A 212 -12.16 8.59 2.48
C GLU A 212 -11.13 7.94 1.54
N PHE A 213 -11.13 6.60 1.44
CA PHE A 213 -10.25 5.89 0.51
C PHE A 213 -10.71 5.93 -0.95
N MET A 214 -11.91 6.46 -1.23
CA MET A 214 -12.42 6.67 -2.59
C MET A 214 -12.02 8.02 -3.19
N HIS A 215 -11.65 9.00 -2.37
CA HIS A 215 -11.10 10.29 -2.80
C HIS A 215 -9.63 10.15 -3.24
#